data_AF-A0A5K1GEH5-F1
#
_entry.id   AF-A0A5K1GEH5-F1
#
_cell.length_a   1.000
_cell.length_b   1.000
_cell.length_c   1.000
_cell.angle_alpha   90.00
_cell.angle_beta   90.00
_cell.angle_gamma   90.00
#
_symmetry.space_group_name_H-M   'P 1'
#
loop_
_entity.id
_entity.type
_entity.pdbx_description
1 polymer ?
#
loop_
_entity_poly.entity_id
_entity_poly.type
_entity_poly.pdbx_seq_one_letter_code
_entity_poly.pdbx_strand_id
1 'polypeptide(L)'
;KEMADGWSGSSDLDCQSDDSYIYGSRHIEPIYDAFICPLTKEVMRDPVTLENGQTFEREAIEKWFRECRENGRRPMCPLTSQELKTTELNPSIALRNTIEEWYARNEAVQLDIVKKVLHVESPEKEVWRSLRFIQQLCQKRRTNKRVILNAELIPKIVDMLKSGSKRVRYKALETLRIVVEGSDDNK
;
A
#
# COMPACT_ATOMS: atom_id res chain seq x y z
N LYS A 1 -34.27 50.33 8.51
CA LYS A 1 -33.71 50.15 9.87
C LYS A 1 -33.70 48.63 10.09
N GLU A 2 -32.61 47.90 9.96
CA GLU A 2 -31.16 48.17 10.07
C GLU A 2 -30.35 47.49 8.95
N MET A 3 -29.10 47.93 8.82
CA MET A 3 -28.05 47.50 7.90
C MET A 3 -27.14 46.44 8.55
N ALA A 4 -26.19 45.92 7.73
CA ALA A 4 -24.97 45.15 8.02
C ALA A 4 -25.09 43.63 7.76
N ASP A 5 -24.18 42.94 7.07
CA ASP A 5 -22.97 43.28 6.31
C ASP A 5 -22.65 42.10 5.37
N GLY A 6 -21.99 42.38 4.24
CA GLY A 6 -21.50 41.34 3.33
C GLY A 6 -20.19 40.71 3.80
N TRP A 7 -19.84 39.57 3.19
CA TRP A 7 -18.51 39.27 2.66
C TRP A 7 -18.56 38.07 1.71
N SER A 8 -17.89 38.23 0.59
CA SER A 8 -17.60 37.26 -0.46
C SER A 8 -16.60 36.20 0.02
N GLY A 9 -16.82 34.94 -0.35
CA GLY A 9 -15.87 33.84 -0.15
C GLY A 9 -15.82 32.96 -1.40
N SER A 10 -14.67 32.98 -2.06
CA SER A 10 -14.34 32.27 -3.29
C SER A 10 -14.59 30.76 -3.25
N SER A 11 -14.84 30.23 -4.45
CA SER A 11 -14.36 28.96 -4.99
C SER A 11 -13.41 28.16 -4.11
N ASP A 12 -13.69 26.87 -3.95
CA ASP A 12 -12.75 25.83 -4.39
C ASP A 12 -13.50 24.51 -4.61
N LEU A 13 -13.60 24.12 -5.90
CA LEU A 13 -13.75 22.74 -6.29
C LEU A 13 -12.45 22.04 -5.90
N ASP A 14 -12.46 21.23 -4.84
CA ASP A 14 -11.35 20.31 -4.62
C ASP A 14 -11.46 19.14 -5.59
N CYS A 15 -10.69 19.27 -6.66
CA CYS A 15 -10.36 18.27 -7.64
C CYS A 15 -9.98 16.96 -6.97
N GLN A 16 -10.79 15.93 -7.22
CA GLN A 16 -10.43 14.54 -7.02
C GLN A 16 -9.05 14.33 -7.66
N SER A 17 -8.07 13.89 -6.86
CA SER A 17 -6.74 13.55 -7.35
C SER A 17 -6.84 12.42 -8.36
N ASP A 18 -6.90 12.79 -9.63
CA ASP A 18 -6.72 11.88 -10.74
C ASP A 18 -5.22 11.52 -10.82
N ASP A 19 -4.84 10.50 -10.05
CA ASP A 19 -3.51 9.88 -10.07
C ASP A 19 -3.37 8.85 -11.22
N SER A 20 -4.33 8.77 -12.15
CA SER A 20 -4.38 7.70 -13.16
C SER A 20 -3.63 7.97 -14.48
N TYR A 21 -3.27 9.22 -14.79
CA TYR A 21 -2.89 9.58 -16.16
C TYR A 21 -1.47 9.19 -16.63
N ILE A 22 -0.57 8.71 -15.75
CA ILE A 22 0.80 8.27 -16.14
C ILE A 22 0.92 6.74 -16.22
N TYR A 23 -0.03 6.01 -15.65
CA TYR A 23 -0.01 4.55 -15.58
C TYR A 23 -0.81 3.85 -16.68
N GLY A 24 -1.45 4.62 -17.57
CA GLY A 24 -2.43 4.13 -18.56
C GLY A 24 -1.93 3.23 -19.68
N SER A 25 -0.72 2.66 -19.65
CA SER A 25 -0.27 1.76 -20.72
C SER A 25 0.72 0.67 -20.33
N ARG A 26 0.88 0.34 -19.03
CA ARG A 26 1.58 -0.88 -18.60
C ARG A 26 0.76 -1.61 -17.55
N HIS A 27 0.53 -2.89 -17.80
CA HIS A 27 -0.46 -3.74 -17.15
C HIS A 27 -0.20 -3.90 -15.65
N ILE A 28 -0.72 -2.98 -14.84
CA ILE A 28 -0.88 -3.19 -13.40
C ILE A 28 -2.14 -4.02 -13.25
N GLU A 29 -2.02 -5.19 -12.64
CA GLU A 29 -3.17 -6.03 -12.40
C GLU A 29 -4.08 -5.38 -11.35
N PRO A 30 -5.41 -5.34 -11.59
CA PRO A 30 -6.34 -4.84 -10.61
C PRO A 30 -6.30 -5.71 -9.35
N ILE A 31 -6.78 -5.14 -8.23
CA ILE A 31 -7.01 -5.91 -7.01
C ILE A 31 -8.21 -6.82 -7.26
N TYR A 32 -8.07 -8.11 -6.96
CA TYR A 32 -9.17 -9.08 -7.05
C TYR A 32 -9.97 -9.11 -5.76
N ASP A 33 -11.31 -9.16 -5.85
CA ASP A 33 -12.19 -9.19 -4.67
C ASP A 33 -11.89 -10.36 -3.73
N ALA A 34 -11.45 -11.50 -4.29
CA ALA A 34 -11.05 -12.68 -3.52
C ALA A 34 -9.85 -12.44 -2.59
N PHE A 35 -9.09 -11.36 -2.79
CA PHE A 35 -7.96 -10.99 -1.93
C PHE A 35 -8.39 -10.15 -0.74
N ILE A 36 -9.59 -9.59 -0.77
CA ILE A 36 -10.08 -8.65 0.25
C ILE A 36 -10.70 -9.42 1.42
N CYS A 37 -10.21 -9.12 2.62
CA CYS A 37 -10.80 -9.63 3.85
C CYS A 37 -12.20 -9.01 4.04
N PRO A 38 -13.26 -9.82 4.23
CA PRO A 38 -14.60 -9.30 4.44
C PRO A 38 -14.76 -8.45 5.72
N LEU A 39 -13.89 -8.64 6.72
CA LEU A 39 -13.89 -7.88 7.98
C LEU A 39 -13.13 -6.56 7.86
N THR A 40 -11.86 -6.59 7.43
CA THR A 40 -11.00 -5.39 7.41
C THR A 40 -11.24 -4.52 6.19
N LYS A 41 -11.84 -5.07 5.12
CA LYS A 41 -11.96 -4.44 3.80
C LYS A 41 -10.61 -4.10 3.17
N GLU A 42 -9.55 -4.78 3.58
CA GLU A 42 -8.20 -4.66 3.05
C GLU A 42 -7.71 -5.98 2.45
N VAL A 43 -6.69 -5.91 1.59
CA VAL A 43 -6.02 -7.11 1.04
C VAL A 43 -5.40 -7.93 2.17
N MET A 44 -5.76 -9.21 2.22
CA MET A 44 -5.26 -10.17 3.21
C MET A 44 -3.74 -10.33 3.12
N ARG A 45 -3.08 -10.34 4.27
CA ARG A 45 -1.66 -10.66 4.44
C ARG A 45 -1.47 -12.08 4.96
N ASP A 46 -2.30 -12.50 5.92
CA ASP A 46 -2.32 -13.88 6.41
C ASP A 46 -3.73 -14.47 6.32
N PRO A 47 -4.16 -14.86 5.11
CA PRO A 47 -5.49 -15.40 4.89
C PRO A 47 -5.67 -16.74 5.61
N VAL A 48 -6.73 -16.85 6.42
CA VAL A 48 -7.15 -18.06 7.11
C VAL A 48 -8.59 -18.41 6.78
N THR A 49 -8.85 -19.69 6.60
CA THR A 49 -10.15 -20.24 6.22
C THR A 49 -10.81 -20.92 7.41
N LEU A 50 -12.09 -20.59 7.62
CA LEU A 50 -12.96 -21.21 8.60
C LEU A 50 -13.49 -22.56 8.08
N GLU A 51 -14.08 -23.38 8.96
CA GLU A 51 -14.68 -24.67 8.57
C GLU A 51 -15.78 -24.56 7.50
N ASN A 52 -16.42 -23.39 7.38
CA ASN A 52 -17.45 -23.11 6.37
C ASN A 52 -16.87 -22.61 5.03
N GLY A 53 -15.54 -22.62 4.86
CA GLY A 53 -14.86 -22.22 3.63
C GLY A 53 -14.67 -20.72 3.45
N GLN A 54 -15.12 -19.87 4.38
CA GLN A 54 -14.91 -18.43 4.30
C GLN A 54 -13.50 -18.04 4.77
N THR A 55 -12.85 -17.14 4.05
CA THR A 55 -11.48 -16.71 4.32
C THR A 55 -11.42 -15.27 4.83
N PHE A 56 -10.60 -15.04 5.84
CA PHE A 56 -10.41 -13.75 6.50
C PHE A 56 -8.94 -13.48 6.78
N GLU A 57 -8.61 -12.24 7.07
CA GLU A 57 -7.35 -11.89 7.73
C GLU A 57 -7.31 -12.50 9.14
N ARG A 58 -6.20 -13.17 9.50
CA ARG A 58 -6.07 -13.88 10.78
C ARG A 58 -6.37 -13.00 11.97
N GLU A 59 -5.68 -11.86 12.09
CA GLU A 59 -5.80 -10.99 13.26
C GLU A 59 -7.25 -10.50 13.45
N ALA A 60 -7.93 -10.22 12.34
CA ALA A 60 -9.31 -9.74 12.36
C ALA A 60 -10.29 -10.80 12.84
N ILE A 61 -10.19 -12.04 12.35
CA ILE A 61 -11.10 -13.12 12.75
C ILE A 61 -10.80 -13.63 14.17
N GLU A 62 -9.54 -13.64 14.58
CA GLU A 62 -9.17 -13.96 15.97
C GLU A 62 -9.72 -12.93 16.96
N LYS A 63 -9.66 -11.64 16.60
CA LYS A 63 -10.27 -10.57 17.39
C LYS A 63 -11.78 -10.74 17.49
N TRP A 64 -12.46 -11.02 16.37
CA TRP A 64 -13.90 -11.29 16.34
C TRP A 64 -14.30 -12.44 17.27
N PHE A 65 -13.57 -13.57 17.23
CA PHE A 65 -13.85 -14.70 18.13
C PHE A 65 -13.57 -14.38 19.60
N ARG A 66 -12.55 -13.55 19.89
CA ARG A 66 -12.29 -13.08 21.25
C ARG A 66 -13.45 -12.24 21.78
N GLU A 67 -13.94 -11.29 20.99
CA GLU A 67 -15.09 -10.45 21.34
C GLU A 67 -16.37 -11.29 21.52
N CYS A 68 -16.58 -12.33 20.70
CA CYS A 68 -17.70 -13.24 20.89
C CYS A 68 -17.64 -13.92 22.28
N ARG A 69 -16.47 -14.46 22.65
CA ARG A 69 -16.26 -15.12 23.95
C ARG A 69 -16.44 -14.17 25.12
N GLU A 70 -15.87 -12.97 25.05
CA GLU A 70 -15.99 -11.94 26.09
C GLU A 70 -17.45 -11.51 26.32
N ASN A 71 -18.26 -11.49 25.25
CA ASN A 71 -19.68 -11.17 25.32
C ASN A 71 -20.59 -12.39 25.61
N GLY A 72 -20.02 -13.55 25.96
CA GLY A 72 -20.77 -14.78 26.22
C GLY A 72 -21.51 -15.36 25.01
N ARG A 73 -21.13 -14.94 23.79
CA ARG A 73 -21.73 -15.40 22.53
C ARG A 73 -21.00 -16.64 22.02
N ARG A 74 -21.77 -17.51 21.36
CA ARG A 74 -21.20 -18.63 20.61
C ARG A 74 -20.39 -18.11 19.42
N PRO A 75 -19.32 -18.81 19.01
CA PRO A 75 -18.56 -18.42 17.83
C PRO A 75 -19.46 -18.49 16.59
N MET A 76 -19.48 -17.40 15.82
CA MET A 76 -20.28 -17.28 14.61
C MET A 76 -19.43 -16.71 13.48
N CYS A 77 -19.69 -17.13 12.25
CA CYS A 77 -19.08 -16.53 11.07
C CYS A 77 -19.55 -15.07 10.93
N PRO A 78 -18.65 -14.08 10.87
CA PRO A 78 -19.04 -12.67 10.76
C PRO A 78 -19.72 -12.34 9.43
N LEU A 79 -19.48 -13.14 8.38
CA LEU A 79 -20.07 -12.91 7.06
C LEU A 79 -21.45 -13.55 6.91
N THR A 80 -21.60 -14.81 7.32
CA THR A 80 -22.85 -15.58 7.12
C THR A 80 -23.76 -15.57 8.34
N SER A 81 -23.29 -15.06 9.48
CA SER A 81 -23.98 -15.13 10.78
C SER A 81 -24.33 -16.54 11.25
N GLN A 82 -23.70 -17.57 10.68
CA GLN A 82 -23.91 -18.97 11.08
C GLN A 82 -23.01 -19.33 12.26
N GLU A 83 -23.55 -20.08 13.23
CA GLU A 83 -22.79 -20.65 14.34
C GLU A 83 -21.74 -21.64 13.81
N LEU A 84 -20.53 -21.55 14.37
CA LEU A 84 -19.42 -22.42 14.04
C LEU A 84 -19.25 -23.47 15.14
N LYS A 85 -18.94 -24.70 14.74
CA LYS A 85 -18.62 -25.80 15.65
C LYS A 85 -17.26 -25.61 16.30
N THR A 86 -16.33 -24.95 15.58
CA THR A 86 -14.96 -24.72 16.03
C THR A 86 -14.49 -23.31 15.64
N THR A 87 -13.53 -22.78 16.41
CA THR A 87 -12.79 -21.54 16.08
C THR A 87 -11.41 -21.84 15.49
N GLU A 88 -11.17 -23.07 15.04
CA GLU A 88 -9.93 -23.45 14.35
C GLU A 88 -9.78 -22.68 13.03
N LEU A 89 -8.56 -22.21 12.79
CA LEU A 89 -8.21 -21.39 11.64
C LEU A 89 -7.22 -22.15 10.76
N ASN A 90 -7.64 -22.49 9.55
CA ASN A 90 -6.79 -23.19 8.59
C ASN A 90 -6.06 -22.17 7.69
N PRO A 91 -4.72 -22.08 7.70
CA PRO A 91 -4.00 -21.17 6.82
C PRO A 91 -4.28 -21.45 5.34
N SER A 92 -4.69 -20.43 4.58
CA SER A 92 -4.85 -20.53 3.13
C SER A 92 -3.53 -20.21 2.43
N ILE A 93 -2.61 -21.18 2.43
CA ILE A 93 -1.26 -21.01 1.88
C ILE A 93 -1.31 -20.64 0.38
N ALA A 94 -2.20 -21.29 -0.38
CA ALA A 94 -2.36 -21.00 -1.81
C ALA A 94 -2.78 -19.54 -2.04
N LEU A 95 -3.81 -19.05 -1.33
CA LEU A 95 -4.27 -17.66 -1.48
C LEU A 95 -3.18 -16.67 -1.06
N ARG A 96 -2.48 -16.95 0.05
CA ARG A 96 -1.36 -16.11 0.49
C ARG A 96 -0.29 -15.98 -0.59
N ASN A 97 0.15 -17.11 -1.16
CA ASN A 97 1.15 -17.11 -2.22
C ASN A 97 0.67 -16.36 -3.47
N THR A 98 -0.58 -16.56 -3.89
CA THR A 98 -1.16 -15.85 -5.04
C THR A 98 -1.21 -14.33 -4.81
N ILE A 99 -1.58 -13.89 -3.61
CA ILE A 99 -1.55 -12.46 -3.23
C ILE A 99 -0.12 -11.92 -3.29
N GLU A 100 0.86 -12.65 -2.76
CA GLU A 100 2.26 -12.23 -2.78
C GLU A 100 2.84 -12.14 -4.20
N GLU A 101 2.53 -13.10 -5.08
CA GLU A 101 2.92 -13.07 -6.48
C GLU A 101 2.28 -11.90 -7.24
N TRP A 102 1.02 -11.59 -6.95
CA TRP A 102 0.34 -10.41 -7.49
C TRP A 102 1.03 -9.11 -7.05
N TYR A 103 1.38 -8.98 -5.76
CA TYR A 103 2.17 -7.85 -5.29
C TYR A 103 3.51 -7.75 -6.03
N ALA A 104 4.26 -8.85 -6.12
CA ALA A 104 5.57 -8.85 -6.74
C ALA A 104 5.52 -8.40 -8.23
N ARG A 105 4.54 -8.90 -9.00
CA ARG A 105 4.35 -8.51 -10.40
C ARG A 105 4.01 -7.03 -10.54
N ASN A 106 3.08 -6.53 -9.73
CA ASN A 106 2.68 -5.13 -9.75
C ASN A 106 3.82 -4.20 -9.29
N GLU A 107 4.56 -4.57 -8.25
CA GLU A 107 5.73 -3.82 -7.79
C GLU A 107 6.82 -3.77 -8.87
N ALA A 108 7.07 -4.87 -9.60
CA ALA A 108 8.04 -4.91 -10.69
C ALA A 108 7.66 -3.96 -11.84
N VAL A 109 6.38 -3.95 -12.26
CA VAL A 109 5.87 -3.03 -13.29
C VAL A 109 6.02 -1.57 -12.84
N GLN A 110 5.66 -1.29 -11.58
CA GLN A 110 5.78 0.04 -11.00
C GLN A 110 7.24 0.52 -10.93
N LEU A 111 8.18 -0.36 -10.55
CA LEU A 111 9.61 -0.03 -10.52
C LEU A 111 10.16 0.30 -11.91
N ASP A 112 9.72 -0.40 -12.98
CA ASP A 112 10.10 -0.05 -14.35
C ASP A 112 9.63 1.36 -14.75
N ILE A 113 8.42 1.74 -14.34
CA ILE A 113 7.88 3.09 -14.60
C ILE A 113 8.68 4.15 -13.83
N VAL A 114 8.89 3.92 -12.54
CA VAL A 114 9.69 4.81 -11.68
C VAL A 114 11.10 5.03 -12.25
N LYS A 115 11.75 3.98 -12.76
CA LYS A 115 13.07 4.10 -13.42
C LYS A 115 13.05 5.04 -14.62
N LYS A 116 11.97 5.03 -15.41
CA LYS A 116 11.82 5.88 -16.60
C LYS A 116 11.50 7.32 -16.22
N VAL A 117 10.69 7.53 -15.18
CA VAL A 117 10.28 8.86 -14.70
C VAL A 117 11.36 9.55 -13.87
N LEU A 118 12.25 8.82 -13.18
CA LEU A 118 13.32 9.45 -12.39
C LEU A 118 14.48 9.91 -13.28
N HIS A 119 14.32 11.11 -13.86
CA HIS A 119 15.35 11.90 -14.54
C HIS A 119 15.13 13.40 -14.30
N VAL A 120 16.19 14.21 -14.42
CA VAL A 120 16.21 15.61 -13.96
C VAL A 120 15.16 16.50 -14.66
N GLU A 121 14.85 16.19 -15.91
CA GLU A 121 13.89 16.94 -16.75
C GLU A 121 12.42 16.52 -16.52
N SER A 122 12.16 15.51 -15.68
CA SER A 122 10.79 15.08 -15.42
C SER A 122 9.99 16.09 -14.60
N PRO A 123 8.66 16.14 -14.80
CA PRO A 123 7.79 17.00 -14.00
C PRO A 123 7.94 16.70 -12.51
N GLU A 124 8.06 17.75 -11.69
CA GLU A 124 8.24 17.63 -10.23
C GLU A 124 7.20 16.70 -9.60
N LYS A 125 5.94 16.79 -10.04
CA LYS A 125 4.83 15.97 -9.54
C LYS A 125 5.09 14.46 -9.70
N GLU A 126 5.62 14.05 -10.84
CA GLU A 126 5.88 12.64 -11.16
C GLU A 126 7.11 12.11 -10.43
N VAL A 127 8.16 12.92 -10.33
CA VAL A 127 9.34 12.61 -9.51
C VAL A 127 8.94 12.46 -8.04
N TRP A 128 8.14 13.39 -7.53
CA TRP A 128 7.66 13.36 -6.15
C TRP A 128 6.90 12.05 -5.88
N ARG A 129 5.92 11.70 -6.73
CA ARG A 129 5.14 10.46 -6.60
C ARG A 129 6.01 9.21 -6.63
N SER A 130 6.95 9.16 -7.57
CA SER A 130 7.90 8.07 -7.71
C SER A 130 8.75 7.87 -6.45
N LEU A 131 9.24 8.95 -5.85
CA LEU A 131 10.01 8.89 -4.61
C LEU A 131 9.16 8.41 -3.42
N ARG A 132 7.90 8.87 -3.29
CA ARG A 132 6.98 8.35 -2.25
C ARG A 132 6.71 6.86 -2.43
N PHE A 133 6.52 6.40 -3.66
CA PHE A 133 6.33 4.98 -3.93
C PHE A 133 7.55 4.16 -3.47
N ILE A 134 8.77 4.58 -3.80
CA ILE A 134 10.01 3.94 -3.34
C ILE A 134 10.05 3.87 -1.80
N GLN A 135 9.75 4.97 -1.11
CA GLN A 135 9.72 5.00 0.35
C GLN A 135 8.71 4.00 0.93
N GLN A 136 7.49 3.94 0.37
CA GLN A 136 6.46 2.99 0.80
C GLN A 136 6.91 1.55 0.60
N LEU A 137 7.56 1.24 -0.54
CA LEU A 137 8.12 -0.09 -0.78
C LEU A 137 9.18 -0.46 0.26
N CYS A 138 10.11 0.45 0.59
CA CYS A 138 11.14 0.24 1.61
C CYS A 138 10.56 0.00 3.01
N GLN A 139 9.42 0.63 3.33
CA GLN A 139 8.77 0.51 4.63
C GLN A 139 7.95 -0.79 4.77
N LYS A 140 7.41 -1.32 3.67
CA LYS A 140 6.57 -2.53 3.68
C LYS A 140 7.33 -3.82 4.01
N ARG A 141 8.49 -4.05 3.39
CA ARG A 141 9.30 -5.27 3.59
C ARG A 141 10.79 -4.94 3.53
N ARG A 142 11.59 -5.52 4.44
CA ARG A 142 13.07 -5.38 4.41
C ARG A 142 13.67 -5.88 3.10
N THR A 143 13.10 -6.95 2.52
CA THR A 143 13.52 -7.51 1.23
C THR A 143 13.39 -6.51 0.07
N ASN A 144 12.44 -5.57 0.15
CA ASN A 144 12.22 -4.57 -0.88
C ASN A 144 13.36 -3.53 -0.91
N LYS A 145 14.04 -3.30 0.22
CA LYS A 145 15.25 -2.46 0.24
C LYS A 145 16.35 -3.06 -0.64
N ARG A 146 16.58 -4.38 -0.55
CA ARG A 146 17.55 -5.09 -1.40
C ARG A 146 17.18 -5.00 -2.88
N VAL A 147 15.89 -5.10 -3.21
CA VAL A 147 15.42 -4.91 -4.59
C VAL A 147 15.75 -3.50 -5.10
N ILE A 148 15.50 -2.47 -4.30
CA ILE A 148 15.77 -1.07 -4.67
C ILE A 148 17.28 -0.80 -4.79
N LEU A 149 18.10 -1.39 -3.91
CA LEU A 149 19.56 -1.31 -3.96
C LEU A 149 20.14 -2.00 -5.20
N ASN A 150 19.60 -3.17 -5.57
CA ASN A 150 20.03 -3.92 -6.76
C ASN A 150 19.51 -3.31 -8.08
N ALA A 151 18.47 -2.49 -8.02
CA ALA A 151 17.73 -2.05 -9.21
C ALA A 151 18.16 -0.68 -9.74
N GLU A 152 19.46 -0.33 -9.85
CA GLU A 152 19.96 0.90 -10.52
C GLU A 152 19.25 2.24 -10.14
N LEU A 153 18.49 2.26 -9.04
CA LEU A 153 17.62 3.38 -8.69
C LEU A 153 18.37 4.39 -7.84
N ILE A 154 19.38 3.98 -7.07
CA ILE A 154 20.19 4.88 -6.25
C ILE A 154 20.84 5.99 -7.11
N PRO A 155 21.52 5.71 -8.23
CA PRO A 155 22.06 6.76 -9.10
C PRO A 155 21.00 7.75 -9.55
N LYS A 156 19.82 7.25 -9.94
CA LYS A 156 18.69 8.09 -10.38
C LYS A 156 18.14 8.95 -9.25
N ILE A 157 18.03 8.43 -8.02
CA ILE A 157 17.59 9.21 -6.86
C ILE A 157 18.66 10.27 -6.50
N VAL A 158 19.94 9.93 -6.59
CA VAL A 158 21.05 10.89 -6.39
C VAL A 158 21.01 12.00 -7.44
N ASP A 159 20.71 11.69 -8.70
CA ASP A 159 20.54 12.71 -9.74
C ASP A 159 19.40 13.68 -9.44
N MET A 160 18.36 13.26 -8.71
CA MET A 160 17.28 14.16 -8.26
C MET A 160 17.78 15.24 -7.29
N LEU A 161 18.95 15.07 -6.67
CA LEU A 161 19.59 16.11 -5.85
C LEU A 161 20.07 17.30 -6.70
N LYS A 162 20.25 17.11 -8.01
CA LYS A 162 20.61 18.18 -8.96
C LYS A 162 19.38 18.95 -9.46
N SER A 163 18.17 18.54 -9.10
CA SER A 163 16.92 19.22 -9.49
C SER A 163 16.89 20.67 -8.98
N GLY A 164 16.34 21.58 -9.78
CA GLY A 164 16.07 22.97 -9.37
C GLY A 164 15.06 23.09 -8.22
N SER A 165 14.21 22.08 -8.02
CA SER A 165 13.18 22.08 -6.98
C SER A 165 13.71 21.66 -5.61
N LYS A 166 13.62 22.56 -4.62
CA LYS A 166 13.99 22.26 -3.22
C LYS A 166 13.17 21.10 -2.65
N ARG A 167 11.90 20.98 -3.04
CA ARG A 167 11.00 19.90 -2.58
C ARG A 167 11.47 18.54 -3.06
N VAL A 168 11.82 18.44 -4.35
CA VAL A 168 12.38 17.22 -4.94
C VAL A 168 13.69 16.84 -4.28
N ARG A 169 14.62 17.78 -4.10
CA ARG A 169 15.90 17.51 -3.44
C ARG A 169 15.73 16.98 -2.02
N TYR A 170 14.87 17.62 -1.22
CA TYR A 170 14.58 17.16 0.15
C TYR A 170 13.98 15.76 0.16
N LYS A 171 13.02 15.50 -0.74
CA LYS A 171 12.38 14.18 -0.86
C LYS A 171 13.36 13.10 -1.30
N ALA A 172 14.28 13.42 -2.21
CA ALA A 172 15.33 12.51 -2.65
C ALA A 172 16.30 12.16 -1.50
N LEU A 173 16.73 13.15 -0.71
CA LEU A 173 17.56 12.91 0.48
C LEU A 173 16.85 12.01 1.50
N GLU A 174 15.58 12.29 1.80
CA GLU A 174 14.78 11.47 2.71
C GLU A 174 14.65 10.03 2.19
N THR A 175 14.44 9.87 0.88
CA THR A 175 14.35 8.55 0.23
C THR A 175 15.67 7.79 0.33
N LEU A 176 16.81 8.43 0.04
CA LEU A 176 18.13 7.83 0.19
C LEU A 176 18.38 7.38 1.64
N ARG A 177 18.03 8.22 2.61
CA ARG A 177 18.13 7.88 4.03
C ARG A 177 17.35 6.60 4.35
N ILE A 178 16.08 6.52 3.95
CA ILE A 178 15.21 5.36 4.19
C ILE A 178 15.72 4.09 3.50
N VAL A 179 16.27 4.21 2.29
CA VAL A 179 16.83 3.08 1.53
C VAL A 179 18.05 2.51 2.23
N VAL A 180 18.89 3.37 2.83
CA VAL A 180 20.13 2.97 3.50
C VAL A 180 19.89 2.51 4.95
N GLU A 181 19.05 3.20 5.71
CA GLU A 181 18.70 2.86 7.10
C GLU A 181 18.11 1.45 7.18
N GLY A 182 18.84 0.48 7.73
CA GLY A 182 18.42 -0.94 7.83
C GLY A 182 19.02 -1.89 6.80
N SER A 183 20.08 -1.47 6.10
CA SER A 183 20.97 -2.36 5.33
C SER A 183 22.06 -3.01 6.21
N ASP A 184 22.12 -2.66 7.49
CA ASP A 184 23.19 -3.00 8.46
C ASP A 184 23.16 -4.43 9.01
N ASP A 185 22.43 -5.38 8.41
CA ASP A 185 22.56 -6.81 8.74
C ASP A 185 23.80 -7.44 8.07
N ASN A 186 24.88 -6.67 7.90
CA ASN A 186 26.18 -7.14 7.43
C ASN A 186 27.24 -6.85 8.50
N LYS A 187 27.09 -7.51 9.66
CA LYS A 187 28.17 -7.85 10.57
C LYS A 187 28.10 -9.33 10.89
#